data_AF-A0AA35WFN2-F1
#
_entry.id   AF-A0AA35WFN2-F1
#
_cell.length_a   1.000
_cell.length_b   1.000
_cell.length_c   1.000
_cell.angle_alpha   90.00
_cell.angle_beta   90.00
_cell.angle_gamma   90.00
#
_symmetry.space_group_name_H-M   'P 1'
#
loop_
_entity.id
_entity.type
_entity.pdbx_description
1 polymer ?
#
loop_
_entity_poly.entity_id
_entity_poly.type
_entity_poly.pdbx_seq_one_letter_code
_entity_poly.pdbx_strand_id
1 'polypeptide(L)'
;MDALRDLPYQDLGYARLDHHRPLRTGWPEVVLAEGKTREQVAGIVFAMAGRGHPVLVTRAALEVYEAVVADVPTARYNELARCIVVPEIAVPESVVPEEGSRGPADLGLLIVTGGTADLPVAEEAALTAEIMGCQAARLNDVGVAGLHRLLAQRQRLQEARVIIVVAGMEAALASVVSGLVSAPVIAVPTSVGYGASFQGLAALLGMLNSCAPGIGVVNIDNGFGAGYLAAQICRMPEASADPGAAVAREGTGLNGRRWLLLGLLTVAVFGGLLAYGDFRQVGRVLFDSPAAYAGFAAAAGLAVVNYGLRYLRWSMYLHALGINVPASVSAPVFVAGLALSITPGKVGELLKSVWLNQRTGVPVPASAPAVVMERLTDVISVALLGTDRRAAVAHGDRVDGWRPAVDRAGCWAAGGVTSQDGLRRLMSPRLLAAAVALGFLAWAAEGLALWVIIVGLGDSVALGVALPVSAVAALVGAVTALPGGLIGFEGSMVALLGQAGLPAATAALATLLTRLATLWLAVIVGGLAWLWLVRTGRSSATAVATDAGASGQP
;
A
#
# COMPACT_ATOMS: atom_id res chain seq x y z
N MET A 1 -20.67 13.08 37.88
CA MET A 1 -22.12 13.35 37.97
C MET A 1 -22.44 14.78 37.56
N ASP A 2 -21.76 15.81 38.08
CA ASP A 2 -22.05 17.20 37.69
C ASP A 2 -21.71 17.56 36.23
N ALA A 3 -20.73 16.91 35.61
CA ALA A 3 -20.39 17.06 34.19
C ALA A 3 -21.45 16.48 33.21
N LEU A 4 -22.53 15.88 33.73
CA LEU A 4 -23.66 15.33 32.96
C LEU A 4 -24.99 16.03 33.30
N ARG A 5 -24.95 17.20 33.97
CA ARG A 5 -26.17 17.95 34.38
C ARG A 5 -26.92 18.55 33.21
N ASP A 6 -26.22 18.95 32.14
CA ASP A 6 -26.83 19.58 30.97
C ASP A 6 -27.23 18.51 29.92
N LEU A 7 -28.25 18.82 29.11
CA LEU A 7 -28.51 18.09 27.86
C LEU A 7 -27.24 18.10 26.99
N PRO A 8 -27.05 17.15 26.04
CA PRO A 8 -25.85 17.12 25.20
C PRO A 8 -25.62 18.39 24.37
N TYR A 9 -26.60 19.29 24.34
CA TYR A 9 -26.49 20.62 23.79
C TYR A 9 -27.27 21.66 24.61
N GLN A 10 -26.87 22.93 24.51
CA GLN A 10 -27.63 24.09 24.99
C GLN A 10 -28.32 24.79 23.80
N ASP A 11 -29.63 24.99 23.87
CA ASP A 11 -30.39 25.72 22.83
C ASP A 11 -30.48 27.21 23.19
N LEU A 12 -29.92 28.07 22.35
CA LEU A 12 -29.98 29.54 22.47
C LEU A 12 -31.15 30.14 21.65
N GLY A 13 -31.99 29.31 21.04
CA GLY A 13 -33.08 29.72 20.13
C GLY A 13 -32.63 29.94 18.68
N TYR A 14 -31.38 30.32 18.47
CA TYR A 14 -30.77 30.50 17.14
C TYR A 14 -29.55 29.61 16.88
N ALA A 15 -29.05 28.92 17.91
CA ALA A 15 -27.93 27.98 17.83
C ALA A 15 -28.08 26.89 18.91
N ARG A 16 -27.59 25.68 18.63
CA ARG A 16 -27.55 24.56 19.57
C ARG A 16 -26.09 24.17 19.80
N LEU A 17 -25.56 24.53 20.96
CA LEU A 17 -24.15 24.39 21.30
C LEU A 17 -23.86 23.01 21.89
N ASP A 18 -22.92 22.26 21.31
CA ASP A 18 -22.55 20.92 21.76
C ASP A 18 -21.45 20.97 22.84
N HIS A 19 -21.86 21.08 24.10
CA HIS A 19 -20.95 21.08 25.25
C HIS A 19 -20.25 19.72 25.45
N HIS A 20 -20.76 18.64 24.86
CA HIS A 20 -20.20 17.30 24.99
C HIS A 20 -19.18 16.97 23.89
N ARG A 21 -18.90 17.87 22.96
CA ARG A 21 -17.91 17.66 21.89
C ARG A 21 -16.52 17.27 22.42
N PRO A 22 -15.95 17.93 23.46
CA PRO A 22 -14.65 17.56 24.00
C PRO A 22 -14.57 16.11 24.48
N LEU A 23 -15.66 15.55 24.99
CA LEU A 23 -15.71 14.15 25.44
C LEU A 23 -15.54 13.16 24.29
N ARG A 24 -15.91 13.55 23.05
CA ARG A 24 -15.88 12.68 21.88
C ARG A 24 -14.64 12.90 21.01
N THR A 25 -14.21 14.15 20.88
CA THR A 25 -13.14 14.54 19.94
C THR A 25 -11.88 15.04 20.63
N GLY A 26 -11.91 15.20 21.97
CA GLY A 26 -10.82 15.79 22.75
C GLY A 26 -10.70 17.31 22.65
N TRP A 27 -11.63 17.99 21.95
CA TRP A 27 -11.61 19.45 21.78
C TRP A 27 -13.02 20.05 21.59
N PRO A 28 -13.30 21.28 22.07
CA PRO A 28 -14.62 21.91 21.96
C PRO A 28 -15.07 22.25 20.54
N GLU A 29 -16.31 22.70 20.42
CA GLU A 29 -16.82 23.31 19.19
C GLU A 29 -16.11 24.64 18.88
N VAL A 30 -16.09 25.04 17.60
CA VAL A 30 -15.46 26.28 17.12
C VAL A 30 -16.53 27.13 16.46
N VAL A 31 -16.48 28.43 16.68
CA VAL A 31 -17.49 29.36 16.21
C VAL A 31 -17.05 29.97 14.88
N LEU A 32 -17.71 29.62 13.78
CA LEU A 32 -17.55 30.35 12.52
C LEU A 32 -18.32 31.68 12.60
N ALA A 33 -17.67 32.83 12.53
CA ALA A 33 -18.35 34.14 12.57
C ALA A 33 -19.02 34.51 11.24
N GLU A 34 -18.47 34.05 10.12
CA GLU A 34 -18.98 34.35 8.78
C GLU A 34 -20.45 33.93 8.62
N GLY A 35 -21.28 34.86 8.13
CA GLY A 35 -22.72 34.65 7.95
C GLY A 35 -23.57 34.76 9.22
N LYS A 36 -22.98 35.04 10.40
CA LYS A 36 -23.70 35.27 11.67
C LYS A 36 -23.74 36.75 12.04
N THR A 37 -24.74 37.16 12.82
CA THR A 37 -24.75 38.53 13.38
C THR A 37 -23.79 38.63 14.56
N ARG A 38 -23.29 39.85 14.84
CA ARG A 38 -22.38 40.10 15.97
C ARG A 38 -23.00 39.70 17.32
N GLU A 39 -24.30 39.90 17.49
CA GLU A 39 -25.04 39.53 18.70
C GLU A 39 -25.13 38.00 18.86
N GLN A 40 -25.34 37.27 17.75
CA GLN A 40 -25.34 35.80 17.78
C GLN A 40 -23.96 35.25 18.16
N VAL A 41 -22.89 35.80 17.60
CA VAL A 41 -21.53 35.36 17.93
C VAL A 41 -21.19 35.69 19.39
N ALA A 42 -21.49 36.90 19.87
CA ALA A 42 -21.29 37.28 21.27
C ALA A 42 -22.06 36.35 22.22
N GLY A 43 -23.33 36.06 21.94
CA GLY A 43 -24.13 35.14 22.75
C GLY A 43 -23.61 33.70 22.77
N ILE A 44 -23.12 33.20 21.62
CA ILE A 44 -22.47 31.88 21.54
C ILE A 44 -21.19 31.86 22.39
N VAL A 45 -20.31 32.85 22.21
CA VAL A 45 -19.04 32.91 22.93
C VAL A 45 -19.26 33.05 24.43
N PHE A 46 -20.20 33.89 24.85
CA PHE A 46 -20.58 34.04 26.26
C PHE A 46 -21.07 32.71 26.86
N ALA A 47 -21.90 31.96 26.12
CA ALA A 47 -22.38 30.65 26.56
C ALA A 47 -21.27 29.59 26.58
N MET A 48 -20.23 29.69 25.76
CA MET A 48 -19.11 28.73 25.75
C MET A 48 -18.02 29.06 26.76
N ALA A 49 -17.84 30.33 27.11
CA ALA A 49 -16.78 30.80 28.01
C ALA A 49 -16.91 30.18 29.42
N GLY A 50 -15.76 29.93 30.06
CA GLY A 50 -15.71 29.44 31.45
C GLY A 50 -16.02 27.95 31.65
N ARG A 51 -16.17 27.16 30.57
CA ARG A 51 -16.50 25.72 30.63
C ARG A 51 -15.29 24.77 30.52
N GLY A 52 -14.11 25.20 30.97
CA GLY A 52 -12.90 24.36 31.05
C GLY A 52 -12.20 24.07 29.71
N HIS A 53 -12.51 24.85 28.68
CA HIS A 53 -11.79 24.83 27.41
C HIS A 53 -11.70 26.24 26.82
N PRO A 54 -10.69 26.54 26.00
CA PRO A 54 -10.64 27.80 25.26
C PRO A 54 -11.73 27.86 24.19
N VAL A 55 -12.20 29.06 23.88
CA VAL A 55 -13.14 29.31 22.78
C VAL A 55 -12.38 29.94 21.62
N LEU A 56 -12.53 29.36 20.43
CA LEU A 56 -11.99 29.91 19.18
C LEU A 56 -13.15 30.34 18.27
N VAL A 57 -13.06 31.58 17.78
CA VAL A 57 -13.93 32.12 16.74
C VAL A 57 -13.10 32.39 15.49
N THR A 58 -13.51 31.86 14.34
CA THR A 58 -12.80 32.04 13.06
C THR A 58 -13.53 33.01 12.14
N ARG A 59 -12.77 33.64 11.22
CA ARG A 59 -13.27 34.61 10.22
C ARG A 59 -14.05 35.80 10.81
N ALA A 60 -13.72 36.21 12.02
CA ALA A 60 -14.33 37.33 12.74
C ALA A 60 -13.78 38.69 12.26
N ALA A 61 -14.69 39.62 11.99
CA ALA A 61 -14.37 41.03 11.77
C ALA A 61 -14.20 41.75 13.12
N LEU A 62 -13.59 42.95 13.10
CA LEU A 62 -13.32 43.72 14.31
C LEU A 62 -14.60 44.07 15.08
N GLU A 63 -15.69 44.35 14.37
CA GLU A 63 -16.99 44.69 14.96
C GLU A 63 -17.62 43.51 15.72
N VAL A 64 -17.30 42.27 15.30
CA VAL A 64 -17.70 41.05 16.01
C VAL A 64 -16.89 40.92 17.30
N TYR A 65 -15.60 41.23 17.25
CA TYR A 65 -14.75 41.24 18.45
C TYR A 65 -15.20 42.28 19.47
N GLU A 66 -15.52 43.50 19.04
CA GLU A 66 -16.03 44.57 19.91
C GLU A 66 -17.31 44.15 20.64
N ALA A 67 -18.21 43.42 19.97
CA ALA A 67 -19.41 42.86 20.60
C ALA A 67 -19.07 41.75 21.61
N VAL A 68 -18.13 40.86 21.27
CA VAL A 68 -17.71 39.75 22.15
C VAL A 68 -17.00 40.26 23.41
N VAL A 69 -16.09 41.22 23.29
CA VAL A 69 -15.28 41.71 24.42
C VAL A 69 -16.10 42.50 25.44
N ALA A 70 -17.24 43.07 25.03
CA ALA A 70 -18.18 43.74 25.92
C ALA A 70 -18.75 42.78 26.98
N ASP A 71 -19.07 41.54 26.57
CA ASP A 71 -19.63 40.52 27.47
C ASP A 71 -18.57 39.57 28.04
N VAL A 72 -17.45 39.38 27.31
CA VAL A 72 -16.35 38.48 27.69
C VAL A 72 -15.01 39.24 27.62
N PRO A 73 -14.63 40.00 28.68
CA PRO A 73 -13.45 40.88 28.66
C PRO A 73 -12.10 40.16 28.49
N THR A 74 -12.05 38.84 28.68
CA THR A 74 -10.84 38.01 28.49
C THR A 74 -10.57 37.67 27.02
N ALA A 75 -11.50 37.99 26.11
CA ALA A 75 -11.36 37.74 24.68
C ALA A 75 -10.22 38.56 24.06
N ARG A 76 -9.42 37.90 23.20
CA ARG A 76 -8.32 38.50 22.45
C ARG A 76 -8.58 38.40 20.96
N TYR A 77 -8.28 39.45 20.21
CA TYR A 77 -8.40 39.45 18.75
C TYR A 77 -7.04 39.31 18.10
N ASN A 78 -6.94 38.39 17.15
CA ASN A 78 -5.84 38.33 16.20
C ASN A 78 -6.35 38.88 14.86
N GLU A 79 -5.92 40.10 14.54
CA GLU A 79 -6.35 40.83 13.35
C GLU A 79 -5.94 40.11 12.06
N LEU A 80 -4.69 39.63 11.98
CA LEU A 80 -4.17 38.96 10.79
C LEU A 80 -4.91 37.65 10.52
N ALA A 81 -5.11 36.82 11.55
CA ALA A 81 -5.88 35.58 11.44
C ALA A 81 -7.39 35.79 11.36
N ARG A 82 -7.88 37.01 11.61
CA ARG A 82 -9.31 37.32 11.79
C ARG A 82 -9.97 36.36 12.79
N CYS A 83 -9.33 36.14 13.93
CA CYS A 83 -9.78 35.17 14.93
C CYS A 83 -9.95 35.81 16.30
N ILE A 84 -10.95 35.37 17.05
CA ILE A 84 -11.12 35.73 18.47
C ILE A 84 -10.81 34.51 19.32
N VAL A 85 -10.02 34.69 20.36
CA VAL A 85 -9.65 33.65 21.31
C VAL A 85 -10.06 34.06 22.71
N VAL A 86 -10.89 33.24 23.35
CA VAL A 86 -11.14 33.34 24.79
C VAL A 86 -10.30 32.27 25.47
N PRO A 87 -9.29 32.65 26.28
CA PRO A 87 -8.46 31.67 26.98
C PRO A 87 -9.30 30.91 28.02
N GLU A 88 -8.88 29.68 28.31
CA GLU A 88 -9.42 28.93 29.43
C GLU A 88 -9.12 29.69 30.75
N ILE A 89 -10.12 29.84 31.61
CA ILE A 89 -9.90 30.39 32.95
C ILE A 89 -9.09 29.35 33.72
N ALA A 90 -7.89 29.74 34.16
CA ALA A 90 -6.97 28.86 34.87
C ALA A 90 -7.67 28.14 36.03
N VAL A 91 -7.79 26.82 35.92
CA VAL A 91 -8.10 25.96 37.06
C VAL A 91 -6.93 26.13 38.06
N PRO A 92 -7.19 26.38 39.36
CA PRO A 92 -6.12 26.52 40.34
C PRO A 92 -5.16 25.34 40.28
N GLU A 93 -3.88 25.64 40.53
CA GLU A 93 -2.66 24.82 40.42
C GLU A 93 -2.72 23.45 41.14
N SER A 94 -3.80 23.16 41.87
CA SER A 94 -4.05 21.89 42.58
C SER A 94 -4.61 20.76 41.72
N VAL A 95 -4.91 21.00 40.44
CA VAL A 95 -5.25 19.96 39.46
C VAL A 95 -4.25 20.03 38.30
N VAL A 96 -2.99 19.71 38.59
CA VAL A 96 -1.97 19.53 37.56
C VAL A 96 -2.37 18.28 36.75
N PRO A 97 -2.71 18.39 35.45
CA PRO A 97 -2.81 17.19 34.63
C PRO A 97 -1.40 16.59 34.55
N GLU A 98 -1.28 15.28 34.78
CA GLU A 98 0.00 14.55 34.87
C GLU A 98 1.01 15.02 33.80
N GLU A 99 2.30 15.08 34.17
CA GLU A 99 3.46 15.53 33.38
C GLU A 99 3.66 14.83 32.01
N GLY A 100 2.71 14.01 31.53
CA GLY A 100 2.66 13.44 30.17
C GLY A 100 1.51 13.94 29.29
N SER A 101 0.66 14.86 29.76
CA SER A 101 -0.58 15.28 29.07
C SER A 101 -0.41 16.50 28.16
N ARG A 102 0.67 17.27 28.32
CA ARG A 102 1.12 18.27 27.36
C ARG A 102 2.27 17.64 26.59
N GLY A 103 2.04 17.32 25.31
CA GLY A 103 3.09 16.82 24.43
C GLY A 103 4.31 17.76 24.46
N PRO A 104 5.52 17.27 24.12
CA PRO A 104 6.76 18.06 24.12
C PRO A 104 6.53 19.43 23.48
N ALA A 105 7.10 20.50 24.04
CA ALA A 105 6.88 21.87 23.55
C ALA A 105 7.44 22.13 22.12
N ASP A 106 7.98 21.12 21.45
CA ASP A 106 8.78 21.22 20.23
C ASP A 106 8.32 20.22 19.15
N LEU A 107 7.01 20.09 18.93
CA LEU A 107 6.40 19.05 18.06
C LEU A 107 6.63 19.26 16.55
N GLY A 108 7.51 20.18 16.14
CA GLY A 108 7.98 20.28 14.77
C GLY A 108 6.91 20.61 13.72
N LEU A 109 5.86 21.37 14.06
CA LEU A 109 4.91 21.86 13.07
C LEU A 109 5.50 23.06 12.33
N LEU A 110 5.59 22.98 11.01
CA LEU A 110 6.05 24.06 10.14
C LEU A 110 4.92 24.52 9.21
N ILE A 111 4.66 25.82 9.18
CA ILE A 111 3.67 26.44 8.30
C ILE A 111 4.42 27.23 7.23
N VAL A 112 4.17 26.87 5.97
CA VAL A 112 4.90 27.38 4.81
C VAL A 112 3.93 28.16 3.92
N THR A 113 4.27 29.40 3.59
CA THR A 113 3.43 30.26 2.73
C THR A 113 4.14 30.68 1.45
N GLY A 114 3.38 30.75 0.35
CA GLY A 114 3.89 31.19 -0.95
C GLY A 114 4.17 32.69 -1.01
N GLY A 115 3.31 33.49 -0.39
CA GLY A 115 3.48 34.93 -0.27
C GLY A 115 2.71 35.53 0.91
N THR A 116 2.86 36.83 1.10
CA THR A 116 2.23 37.56 2.23
C THR A 116 0.71 37.57 2.18
N ALA A 117 0.11 37.41 1.00
CA ALA A 117 -1.34 37.34 0.83
C ALA A 117 -1.97 36.07 1.44
N ASP A 118 -1.18 35.02 1.63
CA ASP A 118 -1.62 33.76 2.25
C ASP A 118 -1.57 33.82 3.80
N LEU A 119 -0.98 34.89 4.37
CA LEU A 119 -0.75 35.00 5.82
C LEU A 119 -2.02 34.92 6.67
N PRO A 120 -3.18 35.50 6.31
CA PRO A 120 -4.38 35.38 7.12
C PRO A 120 -4.80 33.93 7.37
N VAL A 121 -4.75 33.10 6.32
CA VAL A 121 -5.10 31.67 6.39
C VAL A 121 -4.02 30.89 7.15
N ALA A 122 -2.74 31.26 6.95
CA ALA A 122 -1.63 30.64 7.66
C ALA A 122 -1.65 30.93 9.17
N GLU A 123 -1.97 32.16 9.57
CA GLU A 123 -2.10 32.52 10.98
C GLU A 123 -3.37 31.94 11.62
N GLU A 124 -4.47 31.76 10.88
CA GLU A 124 -5.62 30.97 11.37
C GLU A 124 -5.21 29.53 11.69
N ALA A 125 -4.43 28.89 10.81
CA ALA A 125 -3.91 27.55 11.04
C ALA A 125 -2.96 27.49 12.25
N ALA A 126 -2.07 28.47 12.35
CA ALA A 126 -1.09 28.55 13.42
C ALA A 126 -1.76 28.74 14.78
N LEU A 127 -2.68 29.71 14.87
CA LEU A 127 -3.42 30.00 16.09
C LEU A 127 -4.27 28.80 16.53
N THR A 128 -4.89 28.10 15.58
CA THR A 128 -5.65 26.88 15.87
C THR A 128 -4.74 25.80 16.48
N ALA A 129 -3.57 25.56 15.89
CA ALA A 129 -2.62 24.57 16.39
C ALA A 129 -2.05 24.95 17.77
N GLU A 130 -1.76 26.23 17.99
CA GLU A 130 -1.23 26.76 19.26
C GLU A 130 -2.20 26.64 20.42
N ILE A 131 -3.50 26.95 20.20
CA ILE A 131 -4.54 26.76 21.23
C ILE A 131 -4.71 25.27 21.54
N MET A 132 -4.43 24.41 20.56
CA MET A 132 -4.33 22.95 20.74
C MET A 132 -2.95 22.50 21.28
N GLY A 133 -2.13 23.40 21.81
CA GLY A 133 -0.87 23.07 22.48
C GLY A 133 0.25 22.59 21.55
N CYS A 134 0.17 22.87 20.24
CA CYS A 134 1.23 22.57 19.28
C CYS A 134 1.94 23.87 18.87
N GLN A 135 3.26 23.95 19.05
CA GLN A 135 4.02 25.11 18.56
C GLN A 135 4.17 25.06 17.05
N ALA A 136 3.78 26.14 16.37
CA ALA A 136 3.85 26.28 14.93
C ALA A 136 5.00 27.22 14.51
N ALA A 137 6.04 26.73 13.85
CA ALA A 137 7.02 27.59 13.22
C ALA A 137 6.46 28.16 11.90
N ARG A 138 6.72 29.43 11.59
CA ARG A 138 6.35 30.04 10.29
C ARG A 138 7.57 30.10 9.36
N LEU A 139 7.33 29.80 8.09
CA LEU A 139 8.24 30.04 6.98
C LEU A 139 7.47 30.76 5.86
N ASN A 140 7.64 32.07 5.80
CA ASN A 140 6.86 32.92 4.92
C ASN A 140 7.61 33.34 3.66
N ASP A 141 6.86 33.63 2.59
CA ASP A 141 7.36 34.14 1.32
C ASP A 141 8.41 33.24 0.65
N VAL A 142 8.08 31.95 0.55
CA VAL A 142 8.90 30.93 -0.13
C VAL A 142 8.19 30.32 -1.34
N GLY A 143 7.47 31.17 -2.09
CA GLY A 143 6.73 30.78 -3.29
C GLY A 143 7.60 30.23 -4.42
N VAL A 144 6.96 29.51 -5.36
CA VAL A 144 7.62 28.78 -6.46
C VAL A 144 8.37 29.71 -7.42
N ALA A 145 7.88 30.94 -7.64
CA ALA A 145 8.58 31.95 -8.45
C ALA A 145 9.99 32.28 -7.90
N GLY A 146 10.21 32.08 -6.60
CA GLY A 146 11.49 32.25 -5.92
C GLY A 146 11.99 30.95 -5.28
N LEU A 147 11.91 29.82 -6.00
CA LEU A 147 12.20 28.48 -5.46
C LEU A 147 13.50 28.37 -4.64
N HIS A 148 14.54 29.14 -4.98
CA HIS A 148 15.79 29.19 -4.21
C HIS A 148 15.59 29.59 -2.74
N ARG A 149 14.59 30.43 -2.41
CA ARG A 149 14.25 30.81 -1.03
C ARG A 149 13.73 29.61 -0.22
N LEU A 150 12.91 28.77 -0.85
CA LEU A 150 12.44 27.52 -0.25
C LEU A 150 13.59 26.53 -0.07
N LEU A 151 14.41 26.34 -1.11
CA LEU A 151 15.53 25.38 -1.08
C LEU A 151 16.59 25.75 -0.03
N ALA A 152 16.78 27.04 0.24
CA ALA A 152 17.66 27.51 1.33
C ALA A 152 17.18 27.07 2.73
N GLN A 153 15.91 26.65 2.86
CA GLN A 153 15.29 26.21 4.12
C GLN A 153 15.12 24.69 4.19
N ARG A 154 15.79 23.94 3.30
CA ARG A 154 15.67 22.47 3.21
C ARG A 154 15.82 21.75 4.54
N GLN A 155 16.78 22.16 5.37
CA GLN A 155 17.00 21.52 6.67
C GLN A 155 15.77 21.67 7.59
N ARG A 156 15.23 22.88 7.73
CA ARG A 156 14.03 23.13 8.54
C ARG A 156 12.81 22.38 8.01
N LEU A 157 12.67 22.25 6.69
CA LEU A 157 11.61 21.45 6.07
C LEU A 157 11.76 19.95 6.42
N GLN A 158 12.98 19.43 6.47
CA GLN A 158 13.24 18.01 6.77
C GLN A 158 13.12 17.67 8.25
N GLU A 159 13.37 18.64 9.14
CA GLU A 159 13.22 18.50 10.60
C GLU A 159 11.75 18.59 11.05
N ALA A 160 10.87 19.15 10.22
CA ALA A 160 9.46 19.28 10.55
C ALA A 160 8.78 17.90 10.64
N ARG A 161 7.95 17.71 11.66
CA ARG A 161 7.14 16.52 11.86
C ARG A 161 5.87 16.54 11.02
N VAL A 162 5.28 17.72 10.85
CA VAL A 162 4.11 17.98 10.01
C VAL A 162 4.29 19.33 9.35
N ILE A 163 3.93 19.44 8.07
CA ILE A 163 4.02 20.71 7.35
C ILE A 163 2.65 21.12 6.86
N ILE A 164 2.24 22.35 7.14
CA ILE A 164 1.09 22.97 6.50
C ILE A 164 1.61 23.86 5.37
N VAL A 165 1.14 23.65 4.15
CA VAL A 165 1.47 24.52 3.01
C VAL A 165 0.23 25.32 2.63
N VAL A 166 0.31 26.64 2.77
CA VAL A 166 -0.77 27.58 2.45
C VAL A 166 -0.38 28.35 1.19
N ALA A 167 -1.13 28.16 0.10
CA ALA A 167 -0.80 28.80 -1.17
C ALA A 167 -2.03 28.98 -2.08
N GLY A 168 -2.07 30.13 -2.75
CA GLY A 168 -3.02 30.44 -3.83
C GLY A 168 -2.47 30.16 -5.23
N MET A 169 -3.03 30.85 -6.23
CA MET A 169 -2.67 30.70 -7.65
C MET A 169 -2.85 29.25 -8.15
N GLU A 170 -1.83 28.64 -8.75
CA GLU A 170 -1.78 27.22 -9.12
C GLU A 170 -1.33 26.30 -7.97
N ALA A 171 -0.96 26.87 -6.81
CA ALA A 171 -0.58 26.16 -5.59
C ALA A 171 0.49 25.07 -5.73
N ALA A 172 1.38 25.19 -6.72
CA ALA A 172 2.46 24.22 -6.96
C ALA A 172 3.44 24.06 -5.78
N LEU A 173 3.45 25.02 -4.85
CA LEU A 173 4.28 24.97 -3.63
C LEU A 173 4.06 23.69 -2.82
N ALA A 174 2.82 23.21 -2.71
CA ALA A 174 2.52 21.99 -1.96
C ALA A 174 3.20 20.76 -2.57
N SER A 175 3.16 20.63 -3.90
CA SER A 175 3.82 19.56 -4.64
C SER A 175 5.35 19.60 -4.50
N VAL A 176 5.92 20.81 -4.57
CA VAL A 176 7.37 21.01 -4.39
C VAL A 176 7.80 20.63 -2.96
N VAL A 177 7.12 21.15 -1.94
CA VAL A 177 7.44 20.88 -0.53
C VAL A 177 7.33 19.39 -0.24
N SER A 178 6.23 18.74 -0.66
CA SER A 178 6.04 17.30 -0.48
C SER A 178 7.13 16.46 -1.16
N GLY A 179 7.68 16.90 -2.30
CA GLY A 179 8.82 16.24 -2.93
C GLY A 179 10.15 16.36 -2.16
N LEU A 180 10.25 17.24 -1.16
CA LEU A 180 11.48 17.52 -0.41
C LEU A 180 11.50 16.91 1.00
N VAL A 181 10.37 16.40 1.50
CA VAL A 181 10.20 16.02 2.90
C VAL A 181 9.61 14.61 3.02
N SER A 182 9.91 13.93 4.13
CA SER A 182 9.26 12.67 4.52
C SER A 182 8.05 12.88 5.42
N ALA A 183 7.85 14.10 5.93
CA ALA A 183 6.73 14.47 6.78
C ALA A 183 5.42 14.59 5.98
N PRO A 184 4.25 14.28 6.58
CA PRO A 184 2.96 14.56 5.96
C PRO A 184 2.80 16.06 5.71
N VAL A 185 2.26 16.39 4.53
CA VAL A 185 1.97 17.76 4.11
C VAL A 185 0.45 17.97 4.09
N ILE A 186 -0.03 18.95 4.86
CA ILE A 186 -1.42 19.41 4.81
C ILE A 186 -1.46 20.63 3.90
N ALA A 187 -2.09 20.50 2.74
CA ALA A 187 -2.17 21.56 1.76
C ALA A 187 -3.48 22.35 1.92
N VAL A 188 -3.35 23.66 2.08
CA VAL A 188 -4.45 24.62 2.26
C VAL A 188 -4.51 25.53 1.04
N PRO A 189 -5.41 25.25 0.09
CA PRO A 189 -5.59 26.14 -1.04
C PRO A 189 -6.19 27.45 -0.55
N THR A 190 -5.68 28.59 -1.02
CA THR A 190 -6.25 29.90 -0.70
C THR A 190 -7.06 30.45 -1.86
N SER A 191 -8.03 31.32 -1.57
CA SER A 191 -8.76 32.08 -2.60
C SER A 191 -7.91 33.16 -3.28
N VAL A 192 -6.64 33.31 -2.85
CA VAL A 192 -5.69 34.27 -3.42
C VAL A 192 -5.37 33.91 -4.88
N GLY A 193 -5.44 34.92 -5.74
CA GLY A 193 -4.98 34.86 -7.12
C GLY A 193 -5.84 35.69 -8.06
N TYR A 194 -5.39 35.81 -9.30
CA TYR A 194 -6.11 36.57 -10.33
C TYR A 194 -7.17 35.71 -11.02
N GLY A 195 -7.95 36.27 -11.94
CA GLY A 195 -9.17 35.66 -12.50
C GLY A 195 -9.14 34.15 -12.80
N ALA A 196 -8.03 33.59 -13.29
CA ALA A 196 -7.88 32.16 -13.56
C ALA A 196 -7.72 31.25 -12.32
N SER A 197 -7.56 31.83 -11.13
CA SER A 197 -7.59 31.13 -9.83
C SER A 197 -9.01 30.65 -9.48
N PHE A 198 -10.05 31.33 -10.00
CA PHE A 198 -11.46 31.05 -9.73
C PHE A 198 -11.74 30.92 -8.22
N GLN A 199 -11.33 31.94 -7.44
CA GLN A 199 -11.47 31.98 -5.97
C GLN A 199 -10.86 30.75 -5.28
N GLY A 200 -9.70 30.29 -5.75
CA GLY A 200 -8.95 29.17 -5.16
C GLY A 200 -9.32 27.80 -5.72
N LEU A 201 -10.26 27.69 -6.67
CA LEU A 201 -10.57 26.42 -7.32
C LEU A 201 -9.38 25.86 -8.10
N ALA A 202 -8.60 26.72 -8.76
CA ALA A 202 -7.38 26.29 -9.43
C ALA A 202 -6.35 25.72 -8.44
N ALA A 203 -6.13 26.39 -7.32
CA ALA A 203 -5.25 25.95 -6.25
C ALA A 203 -5.72 24.60 -5.66
N LEU A 204 -7.01 24.46 -5.36
CA LEU A 204 -7.61 23.23 -4.84
C LEU A 204 -7.39 22.05 -5.79
N LEU A 205 -7.73 22.23 -7.08
CA LEU A 205 -7.56 21.18 -8.09
C LEU A 205 -6.08 20.84 -8.34
N GLY A 206 -5.20 21.84 -8.28
CA GLY A 206 -3.75 21.65 -8.39
C GLY A 206 -3.18 20.81 -7.25
N MET A 207 -3.54 21.14 -6.00
CA MET A 207 -3.11 20.39 -4.82
C MET A 207 -3.69 18.96 -4.80
N LEU A 208 -4.94 18.76 -5.21
CA LEU A 208 -5.58 17.43 -5.28
C LEU A 208 -5.00 16.53 -6.38
N ASN A 209 -4.65 17.11 -7.54
CA ASN A 209 -4.07 16.36 -8.67
C ASN A 209 -2.55 16.16 -8.54
N SER A 210 -1.94 16.60 -7.44
CA SER A 210 -0.50 16.42 -7.24
C SER A 210 -0.11 14.95 -7.25
N CYS A 211 0.96 14.62 -7.99
CA CYS A 211 1.55 13.28 -7.99
C CYS A 211 2.49 13.03 -6.80
N ALA A 212 2.78 14.06 -6.01
CA ALA A 212 3.64 13.94 -4.84
C ALA A 212 2.86 13.24 -3.70
N PRO A 213 3.35 12.09 -3.19
CA PRO A 213 2.67 11.36 -2.13
C PRO A 213 2.79 12.06 -0.79
N GLY A 214 1.84 11.81 0.12
CA GLY A 214 1.87 12.37 1.48
C GLY A 214 1.21 13.75 1.62
N ILE A 215 0.48 14.21 0.59
CA ILE A 215 -0.33 15.43 0.64
C ILE A 215 -1.78 15.08 1.06
N GLY A 216 -2.29 15.75 2.08
CA GLY A 216 -3.72 15.82 2.41
C GLY A 216 -4.24 17.23 2.17
N VAL A 217 -5.32 17.39 1.40
CA VAL A 217 -5.85 18.70 1.03
C VAL A 217 -7.09 19.04 1.85
N VAL A 218 -7.16 20.25 2.39
CA VAL A 218 -8.35 20.79 3.06
C VAL A 218 -9.13 21.75 2.16
N ASN A 219 -10.31 22.18 2.60
CA ASN A 219 -11.10 23.18 1.88
C ASN A 219 -10.35 24.51 1.68
N ILE A 220 -10.82 25.29 0.71
CA ILE A 220 -10.29 26.63 0.39
C ILE A 220 -10.43 27.54 1.62
N ASP A 221 -9.34 28.24 1.94
CA ASP A 221 -9.20 29.14 3.09
C ASP A 221 -9.55 28.48 4.44
N ASN A 222 -9.33 27.17 4.57
CA ASN A 222 -9.60 26.42 5.79
C ASN A 222 -8.33 26.25 6.64
N GLY A 223 -7.80 27.38 7.13
CA GLY A 223 -6.65 27.39 8.04
C GLY A 223 -6.96 26.62 9.33
N PHE A 224 -8.17 26.79 9.86
CA PHE A 224 -8.69 26.08 11.01
C PHE A 224 -8.58 24.56 10.87
N GLY A 225 -9.14 23.98 9.80
CA GLY A 225 -9.12 22.53 9.58
C GLY A 225 -7.69 21.99 9.46
N ALA A 226 -6.80 22.76 8.84
CA ALA A 226 -5.39 22.39 8.70
C ALA A 226 -4.65 22.41 10.05
N GLY A 227 -4.80 23.49 10.83
CA GLY A 227 -4.21 23.60 12.17
C GLY A 227 -4.71 22.53 13.12
N TYR A 228 -6.02 22.24 13.07
CA TYR A 228 -6.65 21.20 13.88
C TYR A 228 -6.11 19.81 13.55
N LEU A 229 -6.05 19.45 12.26
CA LEU A 229 -5.51 18.18 11.80
C LEU A 229 -4.01 18.06 12.14
N ALA A 230 -3.23 19.12 11.93
CA ALA A 230 -1.82 19.14 12.27
C ALA A 230 -1.58 18.90 13.76
N ALA A 231 -2.34 19.55 14.63
CA ALA A 231 -2.26 19.36 16.07
C ALA A 231 -2.63 17.93 16.49
N GLN A 232 -3.62 17.31 15.84
CA GLN A 232 -3.94 15.90 16.08
C GLN A 232 -2.77 14.98 15.68
N ILE A 233 -2.17 15.18 14.51
CA ILE A 233 -1.02 14.39 14.05
C ILE A 233 0.18 14.58 14.99
N CYS A 234 0.44 15.80 15.45
CA CYS A 234 1.51 16.11 16.40
C CYS A 234 1.30 15.45 17.77
N ARG A 235 0.05 15.27 18.20
CA ARG A 235 -0.28 14.61 19.48
C ARG A 235 -0.25 13.09 19.43
N MET A 236 -0.21 12.48 18.25
CA MET A 236 -0.04 11.03 18.15
C MET A 236 1.32 10.65 18.77
N PRO A 237 1.43 9.57 19.55
CA PRO A 237 2.73 9.09 19.99
C PRO A 237 3.59 8.81 18.77
N GLU A 238 4.87 9.20 18.79
CA GLU A 238 5.81 8.67 17.81
C GLU A 238 5.72 7.14 17.89
N ALA A 239 5.43 6.49 16.76
CA ALA A 239 5.57 5.06 16.68
C ALA A 239 7.02 4.77 17.07
N SER A 240 7.21 4.11 18.22
CA SER A 240 8.51 3.71 18.71
C SER A 240 9.33 3.22 17.51
N ALA A 241 10.57 3.71 17.37
CA ALA A 241 11.53 3.31 16.34
C ALA A 241 11.95 1.83 16.41
N ASP A 242 11.10 0.99 16.99
CA ASP A 242 11.05 -0.45 16.83
C ASP A 242 9.97 -0.80 15.77
N PRO A 243 10.33 -0.85 14.48
CA PRO A 243 9.42 -1.32 13.42
C PRO A 243 8.88 -2.74 13.67
N GLY A 244 9.44 -3.50 14.62
CA GLY A 244 8.91 -4.79 15.07
C GLY A 244 7.62 -4.68 15.89
N ALA A 245 7.39 -3.57 16.61
CA ALA A 245 6.25 -3.42 17.52
C ALA A 245 4.98 -2.92 16.82
N ALA A 246 5.10 -2.07 15.78
CA ALA A 246 3.96 -1.60 14.99
C ALA A 246 3.36 -2.72 14.13
N VAL A 247 4.22 -3.56 13.52
CA VAL A 247 3.79 -4.79 12.84
C VAL A 247 3.22 -5.81 13.83
N ALA A 248 3.67 -5.81 15.09
CA ALA A 248 3.09 -6.65 16.14
C ALA A 248 1.70 -6.18 16.60
N ARG A 249 1.40 -4.88 16.55
CA ARG A 249 0.08 -4.32 16.94
C ARG A 249 -0.96 -4.35 15.81
N GLU A 250 -0.56 -4.26 14.54
CA GLU A 250 -1.46 -4.55 13.40
C GLU A 250 -1.48 -6.05 13.01
N GLY A 251 -0.56 -6.84 13.55
CA GLY A 251 -0.42 -8.28 13.30
C GLY A 251 -1.45 -9.18 13.99
N THR A 252 -2.43 -8.64 14.72
CA THR A 252 -3.44 -9.43 15.43
C THR A 252 -4.85 -8.94 15.12
N GLY A 253 -5.30 -9.16 13.89
CA GLY A 253 -6.68 -8.82 13.50
C GLY A 253 -7.20 -9.43 12.22
N LEU A 254 -6.48 -10.32 11.53
CA LEU A 254 -7.07 -11.10 10.44
C LEU A 254 -7.79 -12.31 11.06
N ASN A 255 -9.00 -12.05 11.55
CA ASN A 255 -9.93 -13.03 12.14
C ASN A 255 -9.88 -14.36 11.35
N GLY A 256 -9.78 -15.48 12.06
CA GLY A 256 -9.85 -16.83 11.45
C GLY A 256 -11.06 -17.02 10.54
N ARG A 257 -12.14 -16.24 10.76
CA ARG A 257 -13.32 -16.14 9.89
C ARG A 257 -13.02 -15.61 8.48
N ARG A 258 -12.13 -14.63 8.30
CA ARG A 258 -11.73 -14.13 6.97
C ARG A 258 -10.84 -15.13 6.22
N TRP A 259 -9.97 -15.84 6.95
CA TRP A 259 -9.19 -16.95 6.38
C TRP A 259 -10.06 -18.15 5.99
N LEU A 260 -11.05 -18.49 6.82
CA LEU A 260 -12.09 -19.46 6.50
C LEU A 260 -12.91 -19.05 5.27
N LEU A 261 -13.24 -17.77 5.13
CA LEU A 261 -13.96 -17.25 3.95
C LEU A 261 -13.11 -17.32 2.67
N LEU A 262 -11.82 -17.02 2.74
CA LEU A 262 -10.88 -17.21 1.61
C LEU A 262 -10.71 -18.69 1.25
N GLY A 263 -10.62 -19.57 2.26
CA GLY A 263 -10.62 -21.02 2.06
C GLY A 263 -11.91 -21.52 1.44
N LEU A 264 -13.07 -21.08 1.93
CA LEU A 264 -14.40 -21.41 1.40
C LEU A 264 -14.61 -20.87 -0.01
N LEU A 265 -14.12 -19.66 -0.32
CA LEU A 265 -14.16 -19.11 -1.67
C LEU A 265 -13.32 -19.96 -2.63
N THR A 266 -12.14 -20.40 -2.19
CA THR A 266 -11.29 -21.31 -2.97
C THR A 266 -11.98 -22.65 -3.21
N VAL A 267 -12.65 -23.21 -2.19
CA VAL A 267 -13.45 -24.43 -2.30
C VAL A 267 -14.68 -24.24 -3.19
N ALA A 268 -15.34 -23.07 -3.14
CA ALA A 268 -16.50 -22.76 -3.98
C ALA A 268 -16.11 -22.57 -5.45
N VAL A 269 -14.99 -21.90 -5.73
CA VAL A 269 -14.40 -21.81 -7.08
C VAL A 269 -14.01 -23.21 -7.58
N PHE A 270 -13.41 -24.04 -6.71
CA PHE A 270 -13.08 -25.43 -7.03
C PHE A 270 -14.32 -26.27 -7.30
N GLY A 271 -15.38 -26.13 -6.49
CA GLY A 271 -16.67 -26.80 -6.66
C GLY A 271 -17.40 -26.36 -7.93
N GLY A 272 -17.37 -25.08 -8.27
CA GLY A 272 -17.95 -24.55 -9.51
C GLY A 272 -17.22 -25.04 -10.76
N LEU A 273 -15.89 -25.21 -10.69
CA LEU A 273 -15.10 -25.79 -11.77
C LEU A 273 -15.27 -27.31 -11.88
N LEU A 274 -15.38 -27.99 -10.74
CA LEU A 274 -15.74 -29.41 -10.67
C LEU A 274 -17.13 -29.67 -11.29
N ALA A 275 -18.05 -28.71 -11.19
CA ALA A 275 -19.37 -28.77 -11.81
C ALA A 275 -19.37 -28.46 -13.32
N TYR A 276 -18.33 -27.80 -13.85
CA TYR A 276 -18.21 -27.44 -15.27
C TYR A 276 -17.47 -28.48 -16.12
N GLY A 277 -16.53 -29.23 -15.52
CA GLY A 277 -15.78 -30.29 -16.23
C GLY A 277 -16.53 -31.63 -16.27
N ASP A 278 -16.40 -32.37 -17.38
CA ASP A 278 -16.85 -33.77 -17.44
C ASP A 278 -15.84 -34.69 -16.70
N PHE A 279 -15.78 -34.59 -15.37
CA PHE A 279 -14.87 -35.39 -14.53
C PHE A 279 -15.16 -36.90 -14.63
N ARG A 280 -16.35 -37.28 -15.06
CA ARG A 280 -16.68 -38.67 -15.38
C ARG A 280 -15.93 -39.13 -16.63
N GLN A 281 -15.75 -38.28 -17.63
CA GLN A 281 -14.89 -38.57 -18.78
C GLN A 281 -13.41 -38.60 -18.41
N VAL A 282 -12.93 -37.65 -17.59
CA VAL A 282 -11.53 -37.64 -17.11
C VAL A 282 -11.20 -38.91 -16.32
N GLY A 283 -12.07 -39.30 -15.39
CA GLY A 283 -11.93 -40.52 -14.61
C GLY A 283 -11.90 -41.76 -15.51
N ARG A 284 -12.86 -41.90 -16.44
CA ARG A 284 -12.87 -43.02 -17.41
C ARG A 284 -11.56 -43.10 -18.19
N VAL A 285 -11.09 -42.01 -18.78
CA VAL A 285 -9.86 -42.03 -19.58
C VAL A 285 -8.63 -42.41 -18.75
N LEU A 286 -8.51 -41.93 -17.50
CA LEU A 286 -7.40 -42.28 -16.62
C LEU A 286 -7.47 -43.72 -16.09
N PHE A 287 -8.67 -44.25 -15.80
CA PHE A 287 -8.81 -45.60 -15.25
C PHE A 287 -8.87 -46.70 -16.33
N ASP A 288 -9.35 -46.37 -17.53
CA ASP A 288 -9.53 -47.34 -18.62
C ASP A 288 -8.27 -47.45 -19.51
N SER A 289 -7.38 -46.44 -19.51
CA SER A 289 -6.14 -46.44 -20.30
C SER A 289 -4.89 -46.37 -19.42
N PRO A 290 -4.11 -47.46 -19.31
CA PRO A 290 -2.84 -47.47 -18.59
C PRO A 290 -1.83 -46.44 -19.14
N ALA A 291 -1.86 -46.16 -20.44
CA ALA A 291 -1.00 -45.17 -21.07
C ALA A 291 -1.36 -43.73 -20.65
N ALA A 292 -2.67 -43.43 -20.53
CA ALA A 292 -3.13 -42.12 -20.07
C ALA A 292 -2.80 -41.91 -18.58
N TYR A 293 -2.95 -42.95 -17.75
CA TYR A 293 -2.54 -42.91 -16.35
C TYR A 293 -1.03 -42.69 -16.21
N ALA A 294 -0.21 -43.45 -16.94
CA ALA A 294 1.24 -43.31 -16.92
C ALA A 294 1.67 -41.90 -17.38
N GLY A 295 1.02 -41.37 -18.42
CA GLY A 295 1.26 -40.02 -18.92
C GLY A 295 0.92 -38.95 -17.87
N PHE A 296 -0.22 -39.09 -17.19
CA PHE A 296 -0.62 -38.19 -16.11
C PHE A 296 0.32 -38.28 -14.89
N ALA A 297 0.73 -39.49 -14.48
CA ALA A 297 1.66 -39.70 -13.38
C ALA A 297 3.04 -39.10 -13.68
N ALA A 298 3.54 -39.27 -14.91
CA ALA A 298 4.77 -38.64 -15.37
C ALA A 298 4.67 -37.11 -15.38
N ALA A 299 3.54 -36.55 -15.84
CA ALA A 299 3.27 -35.12 -15.79
C ALA A 299 3.23 -34.57 -14.35
N ALA A 300 2.64 -35.30 -13.41
CA ALA A 300 2.66 -34.94 -11.98
C ALA A 300 4.09 -34.99 -11.41
N GLY A 301 4.91 -35.98 -11.80
CA GLY A 301 6.32 -36.04 -11.46
C GLY A 301 7.12 -34.84 -12.00
N LEU A 302 6.89 -34.45 -13.25
CA LEU A 302 7.48 -33.25 -13.86
C LEU A 302 7.04 -31.97 -13.15
N ALA A 303 5.79 -31.90 -12.67
CA ALA A 303 5.33 -30.78 -11.85
C ALA A 303 6.09 -30.68 -10.51
N VAL A 304 6.40 -31.81 -9.86
CA VAL A 304 7.23 -31.82 -8.65
C VAL A 304 8.66 -31.35 -8.95
N VAL A 305 9.25 -31.79 -10.07
CA VAL A 305 10.57 -31.29 -10.53
C VAL A 305 10.52 -29.78 -10.76
N ASN A 306 9.46 -29.27 -11.40
CA ASN A 306 9.22 -27.85 -11.60
C ASN A 306 9.18 -27.09 -10.26
N TYR A 307 8.47 -27.59 -9.23
CA TYR A 307 8.48 -26.96 -7.91
C TYR A 307 9.86 -26.94 -7.27
N GLY A 308 10.65 -28.00 -7.43
CA GLY A 308 12.04 -28.05 -6.97
C GLY A 308 12.91 -26.98 -7.64
N LEU A 309 12.81 -26.83 -8.96
CA LEU A 309 13.54 -25.80 -9.71
C LEU A 309 13.14 -24.37 -9.28
N ARG A 310 11.84 -24.13 -9.09
CA ARG A 310 11.35 -22.84 -8.60
C ARG A 310 11.82 -22.58 -7.16
N TYR A 311 11.86 -23.59 -6.30
CA TYR A 311 12.40 -23.47 -4.93
C TYR A 311 13.90 -23.18 -4.93
N LEU A 312 14.69 -23.84 -5.79
CA LEU A 312 16.13 -23.55 -5.93
C LEU A 312 16.36 -22.09 -6.31
N ARG A 313 15.55 -21.56 -7.24
CA ARG A 313 15.58 -20.16 -7.63
C ARG A 313 15.19 -19.23 -6.47
N TRP A 314 14.14 -19.55 -5.73
CA TRP A 314 13.75 -18.82 -4.51
C TRP A 314 14.89 -18.78 -3.48
N SER A 315 15.49 -19.94 -3.19
CA SER A 315 16.62 -20.06 -2.27
C SER A 315 17.82 -19.22 -2.73
N MET A 316 18.13 -19.26 -4.02
CA MET A 316 19.20 -18.46 -4.63
C MET A 316 18.95 -16.95 -4.48
N TYR A 317 17.71 -16.48 -4.64
CA TYR A 317 17.37 -15.08 -4.40
C TYR A 317 17.50 -14.68 -2.93
N LEU A 318 17.07 -15.53 -1.99
CA LEU A 318 17.25 -15.25 -0.57
C LEU A 318 18.74 -15.14 -0.20
N HIS A 319 19.58 -16.05 -0.68
CA HIS A 319 21.03 -15.98 -0.45
C HIS A 319 21.64 -14.70 -1.06
N ALA A 320 21.24 -14.32 -2.27
CA ALA A 320 21.71 -13.09 -2.91
C ALA A 320 21.27 -11.80 -2.17
N LEU A 321 20.17 -11.86 -1.42
CA LEU A 321 19.71 -10.79 -0.54
C LEU A 321 20.39 -10.78 0.84
N GLY A 322 21.26 -11.76 1.12
CA GLY A 322 21.89 -11.94 2.44
C GLY A 322 20.97 -12.60 3.47
N ILE A 323 19.89 -13.24 3.03
CA ILE A 323 18.91 -13.92 3.88
C ILE A 323 19.26 -15.41 3.92
N ASN A 324 20.00 -15.82 4.95
CA ASN A 324 20.40 -17.21 5.14
C ASN A 324 19.40 -17.93 6.06
N VAL A 325 18.47 -18.67 5.45
CA VAL A 325 17.43 -19.41 6.16
C VAL A 325 17.55 -20.90 5.85
N PRO A 326 17.51 -21.79 6.87
CA PRO A 326 17.60 -23.22 6.63
C PRO A 326 16.45 -23.71 5.76
N ALA A 327 16.73 -24.71 4.91
CA ALA A 327 15.75 -25.28 4.00
C ALA A 327 14.52 -25.86 4.73
N SER A 328 14.68 -26.33 5.96
CA SER A 328 13.58 -26.80 6.83
C SER A 328 12.54 -25.73 7.14
N VAL A 329 12.91 -24.45 7.05
CA VAL A 329 12.01 -23.30 7.26
C VAL A 329 11.60 -22.70 5.92
N SER A 330 12.56 -22.48 5.00
CA SER A 330 12.27 -21.83 3.73
C SER A 330 11.47 -22.71 2.76
N ALA A 331 11.66 -24.03 2.74
CA ALA A 331 10.96 -24.90 1.80
C ALA A 331 9.45 -25.00 2.12
N PRO A 332 9.01 -25.20 3.38
CA PRO A 332 7.58 -25.17 3.71
C PRO A 332 6.92 -23.82 3.39
N VAL A 333 7.62 -22.70 3.62
CA VAL A 333 7.13 -21.35 3.25
C VAL A 333 6.93 -21.23 1.75
N PHE A 334 7.90 -21.70 0.95
CA PHE A 334 7.79 -21.69 -0.51
C PHE A 334 6.64 -22.58 -0.99
N VAL A 335 6.57 -23.82 -0.50
CA VAL A 335 5.52 -24.78 -0.89
C VAL A 335 4.15 -24.27 -0.51
N ALA A 336 3.97 -23.70 0.69
CA ALA A 336 2.71 -23.06 1.08
C ALA A 336 2.30 -21.92 0.13
N GLY A 337 3.27 -21.18 -0.41
CA GLY A 337 3.04 -20.15 -1.41
C GLY A 337 2.40 -20.67 -2.70
N LEU A 338 2.64 -21.94 -3.08
CA LEU A 338 2.03 -22.55 -4.27
C LEU A 338 0.50 -22.59 -4.19
N ALA A 339 -0.08 -22.68 -2.99
CA ALA A 339 -1.52 -22.61 -2.77
C ALA A 339 -2.14 -21.31 -3.30
N LEU A 340 -1.34 -20.24 -3.28
CA LEU A 340 -1.77 -18.90 -3.63
C LEU A 340 -1.59 -18.61 -5.13
N SER A 341 -1.17 -19.61 -5.92
CA SER A 341 -1.11 -19.53 -7.38
C SER A 341 -2.47 -19.31 -8.03
N ILE A 342 -3.57 -19.61 -7.32
CA ILE A 342 -4.95 -19.36 -7.77
C ILE A 342 -5.36 -17.88 -7.64
N THR A 343 -4.60 -17.05 -6.95
CA THR A 343 -4.94 -15.63 -6.81
C THR A 343 -4.78 -14.86 -8.12
N PRO A 344 -5.60 -13.81 -8.37
CA PRO A 344 -5.43 -12.90 -9.51
C PRO A 344 -3.98 -12.42 -9.64
N GLY A 345 -3.39 -12.61 -10.82
CA GLY A 345 -1.99 -12.24 -11.08
C GLY A 345 -0.94 -12.93 -10.20
N LYS A 346 -1.31 -13.99 -9.47
CA LYS A 346 -0.49 -14.68 -8.46
C LYS A 346 0.02 -13.75 -7.34
N VAL A 347 -0.66 -12.63 -7.08
CA VAL A 347 -0.27 -11.62 -6.08
C VAL A 347 -0.20 -12.21 -4.66
N GLY A 348 -1.00 -13.24 -4.38
CA GLY A 348 -0.98 -13.94 -3.10
C GLY A 348 0.38 -14.54 -2.74
N GLU A 349 1.24 -14.87 -3.70
CA GLU A 349 2.58 -15.38 -3.41
C GLU A 349 3.46 -14.41 -2.59
N LEU A 350 3.11 -13.12 -2.51
CA LEU A 350 3.76 -12.16 -1.59
C LEU A 350 3.63 -12.55 -0.12
N LEU A 351 2.62 -13.37 0.25
CA LEU A 351 2.48 -13.91 1.60
C LEU A 351 3.66 -14.81 2.00
N LYS A 352 4.46 -15.32 1.05
CA LYS A 352 5.73 -16.01 1.35
C LYS A 352 6.64 -15.13 2.21
N SER A 353 6.76 -13.85 1.89
CA SER A 353 7.58 -12.90 2.66
C SER A 353 7.01 -12.63 4.06
N VAL A 354 5.69 -12.62 4.20
CA VAL A 354 5.01 -12.48 5.50
C VAL A 354 5.23 -13.73 6.36
N TRP A 355 5.05 -14.92 5.80
CA TRP A 355 5.30 -16.18 6.52
C TRP A 355 6.78 -16.37 6.87
N LEU A 356 7.68 -15.93 5.98
CA LEU A 356 9.12 -15.91 6.27
C LEU A 356 9.42 -14.98 7.44
N ASN A 357 8.86 -13.76 7.44
CA ASN A 357 8.98 -12.82 8.55
C ASN A 357 8.46 -13.41 9.87
N GLN A 358 7.28 -14.02 9.85
CA GLN A 358 6.68 -14.63 11.05
C GLN A 358 7.54 -15.75 11.64
N ARG A 359 8.29 -16.48 10.80
CA ARG A 359 9.12 -17.63 11.18
C ARG A 359 10.55 -17.28 11.56
N THR A 360 11.12 -16.25 10.94
CA THR A 360 12.56 -15.96 11.01
C THR A 360 12.87 -14.55 11.53
N GLY A 361 11.87 -13.68 11.62
CA GLY A 361 12.05 -12.26 11.95
C GLY A 361 12.55 -11.40 10.79
N VAL A 362 12.90 -11.99 9.64
CA VAL A 362 13.38 -11.24 8.46
C VAL A 362 12.31 -10.25 8.00
N PRO A 363 12.58 -8.93 7.91
CA PRO A 363 11.59 -7.94 7.50
C PRO A 363 11.01 -8.25 6.11
N VAL A 364 9.69 -8.08 5.94
CA VAL A 364 9.01 -8.29 4.65
C VAL A 364 9.68 -7.51 3.51
N PRO A 365 10.09 -6.23 3.68
CA PRO A 365 10.76 -5.49 2.60
C PRO A 365 12.15 -6.01 2.20
N ALA A 366 12.78 -6.82 3.05
CA ALA A 366 14.04 -7.46 2.75
C ALA A 366 13.85 -8.67 1.83
N SER A 367 12.81 -9.48 2.01
CA SER A 367 12.56 -10.69 1.21
C SER A 367 11.60 -10.48 0.03
N ALA A 368 10.76 -9.44 0.06
CA ALA A 368 9.79 -9.15 -1.00
C ALA A 368 10.38 -8.98 -2.41
N PRO A 369 11.58 -8.40 -2.61
CA PRO A 369 12.23 -8.35 -3.93
C PRO A 369 12.40 -9.73 -4.58
N ALA A 370 12.60 -10.80 -3.80
CA ALA A 370 12.73 -12.15 -4.34
C ALA A 370 11.45 -12.59 -5.08
N VAL A 371 10.27 -12.33 -4.51
CA VAL A 371 8.97 -12.67 -5.12
C VAL A 371 8.75 -11.90 -6.42
N VAL A 372 9.11 -10.61 -6.44
CA VAL A 372 9.03 -9.77 -7.65
C VAL A 372 9.94 -10.31 -8.74
N MET A 373 11.18 -10.66 -8.38
CA MET A 373 12.16 -11.19 -9.33
C MET A 373 11.81 -12.56 -9.88
N GLU A 374 11.12 -13.42 -9.11
CA GLU A 374 10.54 -14.65 -9.65
C GLU A 374 9.58 -14.38 -10.81
N ARG A 375 8.75 -13.33 -10.72
CA ARG A 375 7.82 -12.98 -11.81
C ARG A 375 8.54 -12.46 -13.04
N LEU A 376 9.48 -11.53 -12.85
CA LEU A 376 10.26 -10.98 -13.96
C LEU A 376 10.99 -12.09 -14.71
N THR A 377 11.66 -12.99 -13.98
CA THR A 377 12.38 -14.11 -14.59
C THR A 377 11.47 -15.17 -15.20
N ASP A 378 10.27 -15.39 -14.65
CA ASP A 378 9.25 -16.24 -15.28
C ASP A 378 8.82 -15.68 -16.63
N VAL A 379 8.53 -14.38 -16.73
CA VAL A 379 8.14 -13.72 -17.99
C VAL A 379 9.26 -13.84 -19.04
N ILE A 380 10.51 -13.59 -18.65
CA ILE A 380 11.66 -13.74 -19.56
C ILE A 380 11.80 -15.20 -20.01
N SER A 381 11.65 -16.16 -19.10
CA SER A 381 11.76 -17.59 -19.41
C SER A 381 10.68 -18.05 -20.40
N VAL A 382 9.44 -17.61 -20.19
CA VAL A 382 8.31 -17.88 -21.08
C VAL A 382 8.51 -17.24 -22.44
N ALA A 383 9.00 -16.00 -22.50
CA ALA A 383 9.31 -15.33 -23.76
C ALA A 383 10.38 -16.10 -24.56
N LEU A 384 11.43 -16.59 -23.90
CA LEU A 384 12.47 -17.42 -24.53
C LEU A 384 11.95 -18.76 -25.05
N LEU A 385 10.94 -19.35 -24.40
CA LEU A 385 10.28 -20.58 -24.86
C LEU A 385 9.26 -20.33 -25.98
N GLY A 386 8.61 -19.17 -25.97
CA GLY A 386 7.55 -18.81 -26.92
C GLY A 386 8.04 -18.33 -28.28
N THR A 387 9.31 -17.92 -28.42
CA THR A 387 9.87 -17.50 -29.71
C THR A 387 10.29 -18.69 -30.56
N ASP A 388 9.67 -18.83 -31.73
CA ASP A 388 10.21 -19.69 -32.78
C ASP A 388 11.62 -19.16 -33.15
N ARG A 389 12.66 -19.99 -32.92
CA ARG A 389 14.08 -19.60 -33.05
C ARG A 389 14.44 -19.07 -34.44
N ARG A 390 13.63 -19.36 -35.47
CA ARG A 390 13.79 -18.87 -36.84
C ARG A 390 13.35 -17.41 -37.04
N ALA A 391 12.42 -16.89 -36.23
CA ALA A 391 11.96 -15.51 -36.32
C ALA A 391 12.78 -14.52 -35.49
N ALA A 392 13.36 -14.99 -34.37
CA ALA A 392 14.15 -14.14 -33.47
C ALA A 392 15.49 -13.66 -34.06
N VAL A 393 16.07 -14.41 -35.00
CA VAL A 393 17.33 -14.03 -35.67
C VAL A 393 17.09 -13.04 -36.83
N ALA A 394 15.85 -12.90 -37.31
CA ALA A 394 15.49 -11.97 -38.38
C ALA A 394 15.04 -10.58 -37.89
N HIS A 395 14.79 -10.40 -36.59
CA HIS A 395 14.32 -9.13 -35.99
C HIS A 395 15.18 -8.76 -34.77
N GLY A 396 16.49 -8.65 -34.99
CA GLY A 396 17.46 -8.25 -33.96
C GLY A 396 17.38 -6.80 -33.48
N ASP A 397 16.41 -6.00 -33.93
CA ASP A 397 16.43 -4.53 -33.76
C ASP A 397 15.28 -3.93 -32.94
N ARG A 398 14.52 -4.71 -32.17
CA ARG A 398 13.51 -4.13 -31.25
C ARG A 398 13.49 -4.79 -29.88
N VAL A 399 14.57 -4.58 -29.13
CA VAL A 399 14.68 -4.98 -27.71
C VAL A 399 14.24 -3.85 -26.75
N ASP A 400 13.70 -2.73 -27.26
CA ASP A 400 13.30 -1.59 -26.41
C ASP A 400 11.86 -1.67 -25.86
N GLY A 401 11.01 -2.56 -26.37
CA GLY A 401 9.58 -2.63 -26.02
C GLY A 401 9.26 -3.15 -24.62
N TRP A 402 10.23 -3.77 -23.93
CA TRP A 402 10.04 -4.36 -22.61
C TRP A 402 10.30 -3.39 -21.46
N ARG A 403 11.07 -2.32 -21.71
CA ARG A 403 11.39 -1.28 -20.70
C ARG A 403 10.14 -0.70 -20.01
N PRO A 404 9.07 -0.31 -20.73
CA PRO A 404 7.87 0.23 -20.09
C PRO A 404 7.10 -0.78 -19.23
N ALA A 405 7.18 -2.08 -19.57
CA ALA A 405 6.55 -3.13 -18.78
C ALA A 405 7.33 -3.42 -17.49
N VAL A 406 8.67 -3.36 -17.56
CA VAL A 406 9.56 -3.43 -16.39
C VAL A 406 9.40 -2.18 -15.51
N ASP A 407 9.28 -1.00 -16.10
CA ASP A 407 9.07 0.27 -15.38
C ASP A 407 7.70 0.31 -14.67
N ARG A 408 6.64 -0.19 -15.32
CA ARG A 408 5.31 -0.32 -14.68
C ARG A 408 5.27 -1.38 -13.58
N ALA A 409 5.98 -2.49 -13.74
CA ALA A 409 6.16 -3.48 -12.67
C ALA A 409 7.01 -2.91 -11.51
N GLY A 410 8.00 -2.08 -11.83
CA GLY A 410 8.78 -1.29 -10.88
C GLY A 410 7.92 -0.29 -10.09
N CYS A 411 6.95 0.37 -10.72
CA CYS A 411 5.99 1.26 -10.04
C CYS A 411 5.08 0.52 -9.06
N TRP A 412 4.72 -0.75 -9.32
CA TRP A 412 3.98 -1.57 -8.35
C TRP A 412 4.89 -2.05 -7.19
N ALA A 413 6.15 -2.34 -7.46
CA ALA A 413 7.16 -2.60 -6.43
C ALA A 413 7.46 -1.36 -5.56
N ALA A 414 7.27 -0.16 -6.14
CA ALA A 414 7.42 1.14 -5.49
C ALA A 414 6.25 1.52 -4.54
N GLY A 415 5.22 0.68 -4.41
CA GLY A 415 4.14 0.83 -3.41
C GLY A 415 4.58 0.61 -1.95
N GLY A 416 5.82 0.97 -1.58
CA GLY A 416 6.33 1.01 -0.21
C GLY A 416 6.75 -0.33 0.41
N VAL A 417 6.61 -1.46 -0.29
CA VAL A 417 6.83 -2.80 0.31
C VAL A 417 8.20 -3.40 -0.04
N THR A 418 8.96 -2.87 -1.01
CA THR A 418 10.22 -3.48 -1.47
C THR A 418 11.42 -2.53 -1.39
N SER A 419 12.56 -3.03 -0.91
CA SER A 419 13.82 -2.26 -0.91
C SER A 419 14.38 -2.11 -2.33
N GLN A 420 14.63 -0.87 -2.76
CA GLN A 420 15.24 -0.59 -4.07
C GLN A 420 16.63 -1.25 -4.21
N ASP A 421 17.39 -1.31 -3.11
CA ASP A 421 18.71 -1.95 -3.07
C ASP A 421 18.64 -3.47 -3.24
N GLY A 422 17.60 -4.11 -2.69
CA GLY A 422 17.37 -5.54 -2.87
C GLY A 422 17.11 -5.89 -4.33
N LEU A 423 16.29 -5.09 -5.02
CA LEU A 423 16.02 -5.28 -6.45
C LEU A 423 17.29 -5.12 -7.30
N ARG A 424 18.10 -4.09 -7.02
CA ARG A 424 19.38 -3.87 -7.73
C ARG A 424 20.36 -5.04 -7.58
N ARG A 425 20.47 -5.62 -6.38
CA ARG A 425 21.32 -6.81 -6.13
C ARG A 425 20.85 -8.01 -6.96
N LEU A 426 19.54 -8.22 -7.03
CA LEU A 426 18.96 -9.33 -7.76
C LEU A 426 19.06 -9.20 -9.29
N MET A 427 19.24 -7.98 -9.81
CA MET A 427 19.44 -7.70 -11.23
C MET A 427 20.89 -7.91 -11.71
N SER A 428 21.78 -8.47 -10.89
CA SER A 428 23.15 -8.76 -11.32
C SER A 428 23.19 -9.78 -12.48
N PRO A 429 24.02 -9.57 -13.53
CA PRO A 429 23.94 -10.35 -14.78
C PRO A 429 24.09 -11.87 -14.59
N ARG A 430 25.00 -12.29 -13.69
CA ARG A 430 25.26 -13.71 -13.41
C ARG A 430 24.06 -14.38 -12.73
N LEU A 431 23.49 -13.70 -11.73
CA LEU A 431 22.34 -14.19 -10.97
C LEU A 431 21.09 -14.22 -11.86
N LEU A 432 20.88 -13.17 -12.65
CA LEU A 432 19.76 -13.09 -13.59
C LEU A 432 19.84 -14.21 -14.63
N ALA A 433 21.02 -14.46 -15.20
CA ALA A 433 21.22 -15.57 -16.15
C ALA A 433 20.92 -16.93 -15.52
N ALA A 434 21.41 -17.18 -14.30
CA ALA A 434 21.13 -18.42 -13.57
C ALA A 434 19.63 -18.57 -13.24
N ALA A 435 18.97 -17.49 -12.82
CA ALA A 435 17.55 -17.49 -12.48
C ALA A 435 16.65 -17.69 -13.71
N VAL A 436 17.02 -17.10 -14.85
CA VAL A 436 16.36 -17.32 -16.14
C VAL A 436 16.59 -18.75 -16.62
N ALA A 437 17.78 -19.33 -16.44
CA ALA A 437 18.02 -20.74 -16.77
C ALA A 437 17.16 -21.70 -15.94
N LEU A 438 17.07 -21.48 -14.62
CA LEU A 438 16.18 -22.25 -13.75
C LEU A 438 14.70 -22.06 -14.12
N GLY A 439 14.30 -20.82 -14.45
CA GLY A 439 12.95 -20.52 -14.93
C GLY A 439 12.64 -21.23 -16.25
N PHE A 440 13.56 -21.20 -17.21
CA PHE A 440 13.43 -21.89 -18.49
C PHE A 440 13.24 -23.40 -18.31
N LEU A 441 14.07 -24.03 -17.47
CA LEU A 441 13.93 -25.46 -17.16
C LEU A 441 12.61 -25.79 -16.47
N ALA A 442 12.15 -24.94 -15.55
CA ALA A 442 10.85 -25.13 -14.88
C ALA A 442 9.69 -25.06 -15.89
N TRP A 443 9.66 -24.04 -16.74
CA TRP A 443 8.65 -23.90 -17.79
C TRP A 443 8.75 -24.99 -18.87
N ALA A 444 9.96 -25.45 -19.21
CA ALA A 444 10.15 -26.58 -20.12
C ALA A 444 9.60 -27.89 -19.53
N ALA A 445 9.74 -28.11 -18.21
CA ALA A 445 9.13 -29.26 -17.53
C ALA A 445 7.60 -29.22 -17.59
N GLU A 446 7.00 -28.03 -17.53
CA GLU A 446 5.55 -27.83 -17.68
C GLU A 446 5.08 -28.14 -19.12
N GLY A 447 5.84 -27.70 -20.13
CA GLY A 447 5.58 -28.06 -21.53
C GLY A 447 5.79 -29.55 -21.83
N LEU A 448 6.78 -30.18 -21.19
CA LEU A 448 6.99 -31.62 -21.27
C LEU A 448 5.85 -32.39 -20.60
N ALA A 449 5.31 -31.89 -19.49
CA ALA A 449 4.14 -32.49 -18.83
C ALA A 449 2.92 -32.51 -19.78
N LEU A 450 2.66 -31.41 -20.50
CA LEU A 450 1.63 -31.36 -21.55
C LEU A 450 1.91 -32.39 -22.65
N TRP A 451 3.14 -32.46 -23.14
CA TRP A 451 3.52 -33.40 -24.20
C TRP A 451 3.31 -34.86 -23.80
N VAL A 452 3.74 -35.25 -22.60
CA VAL A 452 3.58 -36.63 -22.09
C VAL A 452 2.10 -36.97 -21.88
N ILE A 453 1.26 -36.01 -21.48
CA ILE A 453 -0.20 -36.21 -21.39
C ILE A 453 -0.79 -36.48 -22.78
N ILE A 454 -0.44 -35.69 -23.79
CA ILE A 454 -0.94 -35.87 -25.16
C ILE A 454 -0.56 -37.25 -25.70
N VAL A 455 0.71 -37.67 -25.51
CA VAL A 455 1.18 -39.01 -25.89
C VAL A 455 0.43 -40.10 -25.13
N GLY A 456 0.17 -39.92 -23.84
CA GLY A 456 -0.61 -40.86 -23.03
C GLY A 456 -2.08 -40.99 -23.47
N LEU A 457 -2.64 -39.95 -24.08
CA LEU A 457 -3.98 -39.97 -24.67
C LEU A 457 -4.04 -40.68 -26.04
N GLY A 458 -2.89 -41.08 -26.60
CA GLY A 458 -2.79 -41.77 -27.88
C GLY A 458 -2.68 -40.85 -29.10
N ASP A 459 -2.61 -39.54 -28.88
CA ASP A 459 -2.33 -38.53 -29.90
C ASP A 459 -0.86 -38.13 -29.87
N SER A 460 -0.39 -37.39 -30.88
CA SER A 460 0.99 -36.91 -30.92
C SER A 460 1.08 -35.47 -31.39
N VAL A 461 2.02 -34.75 -30.78
CA VAL A 461 2.40 -33.41 -31.18
C VAL A 461 3.91 -33.30 -31.10
N ALA A 462 4.52 -32.49 -31.96
CA ALA A 462 5.95 -32.22 -31.86
C ALA A 462 6.25 -31.55 -30.51
N LEU A 463 7.33 -31.96 -29.86
CA LEU A 463 7.80 -31.34 -28.61
C LEU A 463 8.03 -29.83 -28.78
N GLY A 464 8.53 -29.43 -29.97
CA GLY A 464 8.70 -28.02 -30.35
C GLY A 464 7.41 -27.21 -30.49
N VAL A 465 6.24 -27.87 -30.44
CA VAL A 465 4.93 -27.20 -30.38
C VAL A 465 4.38 -27.24 -28.94
N ALA A 466 4.50 -28.37 -28.23
CA ALA A 466 3.99 -28.48 -26.87
C ALA A 466 4.61 -27.47 -25.89
N LEU A 467 5.93 -27.24 -25.94
CA LEU A 467 6.60 -26.29 -25.04
C LEU A 467 6.13 -24.84 -25.26
N PRO A 468 6.17 -24.27 -26.48
CA PRO A 468 5.69 -22.91 -26.70
C PRO A 468 4.20 -22.75 -26.40
N VAL A 469 3.37 -23.74 -26.75
CA VAL A 469 1.92 -23.68 -26.48
C VAL A 469 1.63 -23.61 -24.99
N SER A 470 2.32 -24.42 -24.17
CA SER A 470 2.20 -24.35 -22.71
C SER A 470 2.62 -22.99 -22.17
N ALA A 471 3.77 -22.46 -22.64
CA ALA A 471 4.31 -21.19 -22.20
C ALA A 471 3.39 -20.00 -22.57
N VAL A 472 2.88 -19.96 -23.80
CA VAL A 472 1.95 -18.92 -24.29
C VAL A 472 0.62 -18.99 -23.55
N ALA A 473 0.05 -20.18 -23.36
CA ALA A 473 -1.21 -20.33 -22.64
C ALA A 473 -1.10 -19.86 -21.19
N ALA A 474 0.03 -20.13 -20.53
CA ALA A 474 0.31 -19.64 -19.19
C ALA A 474 0.43 -18.10 -19.12
N LEU A 475 1.02 -17.47 -20.15
CA LEU A 475 1.09 -16.01 -20.23
C LEU A 475 -0.28 -15.38 -20.46
N VAL A 476 -1.09 -15.92 -21.38
CA VAL A 476 -2.47 -15.46 -21.60
C VAL A 476 -3.30 -15.61 -20.33
N GLY A 477 -3.21 -16.76 -19.64
CA GLY A 477 -3.87 -16.98 -18.36
C GLY A 477 -3.42 -16.00 -17.25
N ALA A 478 -2.15 -15.57 -17.26
CA ALA A 478 -1.69 -14.54 -16.31
C ALA A 478 -2.28 -13.16 -16.62
N VAL A 479 -2.41 -12.80 -17.90
CA VAL A 479 -2.94 -11.49 -18.34
C VAL A 479 -4.45 -11.37 -18.06
N THR A 480 -5.21 -12.46 -18.09
CA THR A 480 -6.66 -12.39 -17.84
C THR A 480 -7.03 -12.03 -16.40
N ALA A 481 -6.07 -12.09 -15.45
CA ALA A 481 -6.24 -11.76 -14.03
C ALA A 481 -7.39 -12.50 -13.32
N LEU A 482 -7.99 -13.53 -13.96
CA LEU A 482 -8.97 -14.40 -13.34
C LEU A 482 -8.26 -15.37 -12.37
N PRO A 483 -8.95 -15.85 -11.32
CA PRO A 483 -8.38 -16.82 -10.40
C PRO A 483 -7.81 -18.04 -11.14
N GLY A 484 -6.52 -18.33 -10.93
CA GLY A 484 -5.80 -19.40 -11.60
C GLY A 484 -5.64 -19.23 -13.11
N GLY A 485 -5.90 -18.04 -13.66
CA GLY A 485 -5.86 -17.78 -15.10
C GLY A 485 -6.95 -18.50 -15.90
N LEU A 486 -8.05 -18.83 -15.22
CA LEU A 486 -9.19 -19.52 -15.81
C LEU A 486 -9.69 -18.81 -17.07
N ILE A 487 -10.23 -19.56 -18.03
CA ILE A 487 -10.76 -19.11 -19.32
C ILE A 487 -9.63 -18.73 -20.30
N GLY A 488 -8.69 -17.89 -19.86
CA GLY A 488 -7.56 -17.45 -20.66
C GLY A 488 -6.59 -18.59 -20.99
N PHE A 489 -6.22 -19.38 -19.99
CA PHE A 489 -5.34 -20.53 -20.19
C PHE A 489 -6.01 -21.62 -21.02
N GLU A 490 -7.22 -22.04 -20.62
CA GLU A 490 -7.89 -23.16 -21.26
C GLU A 490 -8.26 -22.85 -22.72
N GLY A 491 -8.80 -21.65 -22.97
CA GLY A 491 -9.17 -21.23 -24.32
C GLY A 491 -7.97 -21.12 -25.26
N SER A 492 -6.87 -20.51 -24.79
CA SER A 492 -5.66 -20.37 -25.61
C SER A 492 -4.96 -21.71 -25.85
N MET A 493 -4.86 -22.58 -24.85
CA MET A 493 -4.25 -23.90 -25.01
C MET A 493 -5.04 -24.77 -25.99
N VAL A 494 -6.36 -24.85 -25.86
CA VAL A 494 -7.22 -25.62 -26.76
C VAL A 494 -7.13 -25.09 -28.19
N ALA A 495 -7.17 -23.76 -28.37
CA ALA A 495 -7.08 -23.15 -29.69
C ALA A 495 -5.73 -23.43 -30.37
N LEU A 496 -4.61 -23.27 -29.65
CA LEU A 496 -3.27 -23.47 -30.20
C LEU A 496 -2.97 -24.95 -30.49
N LEU A 497 -3.43 -25.87 -29.63
CA LEU A 497 -3.32 -27.31 -29.91
C LEU A 497 -4.19 -27.72 -31.10
N GLY A 498 -5.38 -27.15 -31.24
CA GLY A 498 -6.24 -27.36 -32.40
C GLY A 498 -5.59 -26.89 -33.70
N GLN A 499 -4.92 -25.73 -33.69
CA GLN A 499 -4.11 -25.25 -34.82
C GLN A 499 -2.92 -26.17 -35.14
N ALA A 500 -2.38 -26.85 -34.13
CA ALA A 500 -1.33 -27.86 -34.30
C ALA A 500 -1.84 -29.21 -34.82
N GLY A 501 -3.16 -29.33 -35.08
CA GLY A 501 -3.78 -30.52 -35.66
C GLY A 501 -4.39 -31.50 -34.65
N LEU A 502 -4.46 -31.15 -33.35
CA LEU A 502 -5.12 -32.01 -32.37
C LEU A 502 -6.65 -31.93 -32.48
N PRO A 503 -7.37 -33.06 -32.36
CA PRO A 503 -8.82 -33.03 -32.21
C PRO A 503 -9.24 -32.17 -31.03
N ALA A 504 -10.33 -31.40 -31.18
CA ALA A 504 -10.81 -30.48 -30.14
C ALA A 504 -11.09 -31.19 -28.80
N ALA A 505 -11.59 -32.42 -28.85
CA ALA A 505 -11.82 -33.25 -27.66
C ALA A 505 -10.52 -33.62 -26.94
N THR A 506 -9.49 -34.05 -27.66
CA THR A 506 -8.16 -34.35 -27.10
C THR A 506 -7.51 -33.09 -26.54
N ALA A 507 -7.55 -31.97 -27.28
CA ALA A 507 -6.98 -30.70 -26.83
C ALA A 507 -7.61 -30.21 -25.52
N ALA A 508 -8.94 -30.29 -25.40
CA ALA A 508 -9.66 -29.96 -24.17
C ALA A 508 -9.28 -30.90 -23.01
N LEU A 509 -9.25 -32.21 -23.27
CA LEU A 509 -8.89 -33.20 -22.25
C LEU A 509 -7.44 -33.08 -21.78
N ALA A 510 -6.50 -32.90 -22.70
CA ALA A 510 -5.08 -32.69 -22.39
C ALA A 510 -4.87 -31.41 -21.57
N THR A 511 -5.60 -30.34 -21.88
CA THR A 511 -5.59 -29.09 -21.11
C THR A 511 -6.07 -29.31 -19.68
N LEU A 512 -7.19 -30.01 -19.50
CA LEU A 512 -7.75 -30.32 -18.17
C LEU A 512 -6.80 -31.21 -17.35
N LEU A 513 -6.27 -32.28 -17.95
CA LEU A 513 -5.31 -33.18 -17.30
C LEU A 513 -4.02 -32.46 -16.92
N THR A 514 -3.53 -31.56 -17.78
CA THR A 514 -2.34 -30.75 -17.49
C THR A 514 -2.58 -29.84 -16.30
N ARG A 515 -3.73 -29.18 -16.23
CA ARG A 515 -4.11 -28.32 -15.09
C ARG A 515 -4.25 -29.11 -13.79
N LEU A 516 -4.78 -30.33 -13.88
CA LEU A 516 -4.89 -31.24 -12.74
C LEU A 516 -3.51 -31.68 -12.22
N ALA A 517 -2.59 -32.02 -13.12
CA ALA A 517 -1.24 -32.45 -12.78
C ALA A 517 -0.35 -31.29 -12.28
N THR A 518 -0.55 -30.08 -12.77
CA THR A 518 0.30 -28.91 -12.48
C THR A 518 -0.36 -27.98 -11.45
N LEU A 519 -1.31 -27.14 -11.84
CA LEU A 519 -1.92 -26.15 -10.95
C LEU A 519 -2.60 -26.79 -9.72
N TRP A 520 -3.45 -27.80 -9.90
CA TRP A 520 -4.22 -28.35 -8.78
C TRP A 520 -3.37 -29.15 -7.81
N LEU A 521 -2.36 -29.87 -8.32
CA LEU A 521 -1.35 -30.51 -7.46
C LEU A 521 -0.62 -29.46 -6.61
N ALA A 522 -0.21 -28.33 -7.20
CA ALA A 522 0.41 -27.21 -6.47
C ALA A 522 -0.53 -26.65 -5.38
N VAL A 523 -1.82 -26.48 -5.69
CA VAL A 523 -2.81 -25.97 -4.74
C VAL A 523 -3.01 -26.92 -3.56
N ILE A 524 -3.10 -28.23 -3.81
CA ILE A 524 -3.29 -29.25 -2.77
C ILE A 524 -2.04 -29.34 -1.89
N VAL A 525 -0.87 -29.51 -2.49
CA VAL A 525 0.39 -29.67 -1.74
C VAL A 525 0.71 -28.38 -0.97
N GLY A 526 0.50 -27.22 -1.58
CA GLY A 526 0.66 -25.93 -0.91
C GLY A 526 -0.34 -25.72 0.22
N GLY A 527 -1.61 -26.12 0.04
CA GLY A 527 -2.63 -26.03 1.08
C GLY A 527 -2.28 -26.87 2.30
N LEU A 528 -1.78 -28.09 2.08
CA LEU A 528 -1.30 -28.96 3.17
C LEU A 528 -0.08 -28.36 3.89
N ALA A 529 0.89 -27.84 3.14
CA ALA A 529 2.06 -27.15 3.72
C ALA A 529 1.63 -25.90 4.51
N TRP A 530 0.64 -25.16 4.02
CA TRP A 530 0.09 -24.00 4.72
C TRP A 530 -0.61 -24.39 6.02
N LEU A 531 -1.46 -25.44 6.01
CA LEU A 531 -2.08 -25.95 7.24
C LEU A 531 -1.04 -26.42 8.26
N TRP A 532 0.03 -27.04 7.80
CA TRP A 532 1.17 -27.41 8.64
C TRP A 532 1.87 -26.18 9.22
N LEU A 533 2.06 -25.11 8.43
CA LEU A 533 2.63 -23.85 8.89
C LEU A 533 1.75 -23.16 9.95
N VAL A 534 0.42 -23.22 9.81
CA VAL A 534 -0.50 -22.64 10.80
C VAL A 534 -0.45 -23.43 12.11
N ARG A 535 -0.38 -24.77 12.03
CA ARG A 535 -0.38 -25.66 13.22
C ARG A 535 0.91 -25.61 14.03
N THR A 536 2.05 -25.43 13.38
CA THR A 536 3.36 -25.55 14.05
C THR A 536 3.83 -24.27 14.76
N GLY A 537 3.05 -23.18 14.74
CA GLY A 537 3.33 -21.95 15.48
C GLY A 537 4.72 -21.33 15.19
N ARG A 538 5.09 -20.25 15.88
CA ARG A 538 6.45 -19.70 15.84
C ARG A 538 7.41 -20.74 16.44
N SER A 539 8.18 -21.43 15.59
CA SER A 539 9.29 -22.25 16.06
C SER A 539 10.44 -21.32 16.49
N SER A 540 11.03 -21.63 17.64
CA SER A 540 12.05 -20.87 18.37
C SER A 540 13.10 -20.24 17.44
N ALA A 541 13.12 -18.92 17.40
CA ALA A 541 14.15 -18.15 16.72
C ALA A 541 15.52 -18.45 17.36
N THR A 542 16.37 -19.18 16.63
CA THR A 542 17.81 -18.97 16.75
C THR A 542 18.14 -17.73 15.94
N ALA A 543 18.70 -16.71 16.60
CA ALA A 543 19.05 -15.44 16.01
C ALA A 543 19.91 -15.65 14.76
N VAL A 544 19.35 -15.39 13.57
CA VAL A 544 20.12 -15.20 12.35
C VAL A 544 20.57 -13.74 12.38
N ALA A 545 21.67 -13.50 13.09
CA ALA A 545 22.35 -12.22 13.11
C ALA A 545 22.94 -11.93 11.72
N THR A 546 22.76 -10.70 11.28
CA THR A 546 23.40 -10.11 10.10
C THR A 546 24.89 -9.95 10.37
N ASP A 547 25.72 -10.91 9.92
CA ASP A 547 27.16 -10.71 9.72
C ASP A 547 27.36 -9.82 8.48
N ALA A 548 27.21 -8.52 8.68
CA ALA A 548 27.57 -7.49 7.71
C ALA A 548 28.11 -6.27 8.47
N GLY A 549 29.22 -6.46 9.18
CA GLY A 549 29.80 -5.36 9.97
C GLY A 549 31.07 -5.70 10.74
N ALA A 550 31.99 -6.50 10.21
CA ALA A 550 33.35 -6.61 10.75
C ALA A 550 34.30 -7.28 9.76
N SER A 551 34.87 -6.53 8.81
CA SER A 551 36.20 -6.83 8.28
C SER A 551 36.78 -5.63 7.54
N GLY A 552 37.88 -5.10 8.10
CA GLY A 552 38.97 -4.53 7.33
C GLY A 552 39.20 -3.03 7.48
N GLN A 553 39.91 -2.62 8.53
CA GLN A 553 41.19 -1.89 8.40
C GLN A 553 42.05 -2.17 9.65
N PRO A 554 43.30 -2.61 9.52
CA PRO A 554 44.39 -2.04 10.30
C PRO A 554 44.89 -0.73 9.68
#